data_AF-A0A7W0PL35-F1
#
_entry.id   AF-A0A7W0PL35-F1
#
_cell.length_a   1.000
_cell.length_b   1.000
_cell.length_c   1.000
_cell.angle_alpha   90.00
_cell.angle_beta   90.00
_cell.angle_gamma   90.00
#
_symmetry.space_group_name_H-M   'P 1'
#
loop_
_entity.id
_entity.type
_entity.pdbx_description
1 polymer ?
#
loop_
_entity_poly.entity_id
_entity_poly.type
_entity_poly.pdbx_seq_one_letter_code
_entity_poly.pdbx_strand_id
1 'polypeptide(L)'
;MARMVKVSVSVEKEKLRLAQEQAKREGVSLSAIVTRGLQHELDARARLEAALELYGPDGWPTPEERRKVIASWTTQKTKPRVKRTAA
;
A
#
# COMPACT_ATOMS: atom_id res chain seq x y z
N MET A 1 -23.40 -9.35 -12.09
CA MET A 1 -23.66 -8.70 -10.79
C MET A 1 -23.04 -9.56 -9.69
N ALA A 2 -22.23 -8.97 -8.80
CA ALA A 2 -21.64 -9.74 -7.70
C ALA A 2 -22.75 -10.16 -6.72
N ARG A 3 -22.84 -11.45 -6.41
CA ARG A 3 -23.85 -11.98 -5.48
C ARG A 3 -23.33 -11.82 -4.06
N MET A 4 -23.97 -10.93 -3.29
CA MET A 4 -23.63 -10.77 -1.87
C MET A 4 -24.14 -11.98 -1.07
N VAL A 5 -23.31 -12.46 -0.14
CA VAL A 5 -23.65 -13.57 0.76
C VAL A 5 -23.71 -13.02 2.19
N LYS A 6 -24.79 -13.35 2.90
CA LYS A 6 -24.91 -13.00 4.32
C LYS A 6 -24.07 -13.96 5.15
N VAL A 7 -23.21 -13.40 6.00
CA VAL A 7 -22.38 -14.13 6.94
C VAL A 7 -22.67 -13.67 8.37
N SER A 8 -22.56 -14.59 9.33
CA SER A 8 -22.62 -14.28 10.76
C SER A 8 -21.24 -14.42 11.35
N VAL A 9 -20.79 -13.42 12.11
CA VAL A 9 -19.45 -13.39 12.71
C VAL A 9 -19.54 -12.97 14.17
N SER A 10 -18.66 -13.51 14.99
CA SER A 10 -18.47 -13.09 16.38
C SER A 10 -17.38 -12.03 16.43
N VAL A 11 -17.65 -10.90 17.09
CA VAL A 11 -16.69 -9.82 17.29
C VAL A 11 -16.73 -9.36 18.74
N GLU A 12 -15.61 -8.81 19.20
CA GLU A 12 -15.52 -8.21 20.53
C GLU A 12 -16.50 -7.03 20.67
N LYS A 13 -17.15 -6.93 21.83
CA LYS A 13 -18.18 -5.92 22.10
C LYS A 13 -17.68 -4.49 21.85
N GLU A 14 -16.46 -4.17 22.29
CA GLU A 14 -15.92 -2.82 22.13
C GLU A 14 -15.62 -2.51 20.66
N LYS A 15 -15.09 -3.47 19.90
CA LYS A 15 -14.87 -3.30 18.46
C LYS A 15 -16.17 -3.08 17.71
N LEU A 16 -17.23 -3.79 18.08
CA LEU A 16 -18.57 -3.57 17.52
C LEU A 16 -19.08 -2.15 17.82
N ARG A 17 -18.89 -1.67 19.06
CA ARG A 17 -19.26 -0.31 19.48
C ARG A 17 -18.56 0.75 18.63
N LEU A 18 -17.25 0.64 18.48
CA LEU A 18 -16.44 1.56 17.67
C LEU A 18 -16.87 1.55 16.19
N ALA A 19 -17.12 0.37 15.62
CA ALA A 19 -17.59 0.26 14.24
C ALA A 19 -18.98 0.89 14.03
N GLN A 20 -19.88 0.78 15.01
CA GLN A 20 -21.20 1.42 14.98
C GLN A 20 -21.10 2.95 15.08
N GLU A 21 -20.26 3.47 15.96
CA GLU A 21 -20.01 4.92 16.08
C GLU A 21 -19.43 5.48 14.78
N GLN A 22 -18.48 4.77 14.17
CA GLN A 22 -17.91 5.12 12.87
C GLN A 22 -18.98 5.15 11.78
N ALA A 23 -19.79 4.08 11.67
CA ALA A 23 -20.86 3.98 10.69
C ALA A 23 -21.86 5.13 10.82
N LYS A 24 -22.24 5.47 12.06
CA LYS A 24 -23.12 6.60 12.36
C LYS A 24 -22.50 7.93 11.96
N ARG A 25 -21.21 8.14 12.25
CA ARG A 25 -20.48 9.38 11.91
C ARG A 25 -20.35 9.57 10.40
N GLU A 26 -20.14 8.49 9.66
CA GLU A 26 -19.99 8.51 8.19
C GLU A 26 -21.34 8.45 7.44
N GLY A 27 -22.46 8.18 8.12
CA GLY A 27 -23.76 8.00 7.48
C GLY A 27 -23.85 6.75 6.60
N VAL A 28 -23.10 5.69 6.94
CA VAL A 28 -23.05 4.43 6.19
C VAL A 28 -23.52 3.25 7.04
N SER A 29 -23.75 2.09 6.41
CA SER A 29 -24.10 0.87 7.15
C SER A 29 -22.90 0.27 7.90
N LEU A 30 -23.17 -0.47 8.98
CA LEU A 30 -22.14 -1.25 9.67
C LEU A 30 -21.45 -2.25 8.72
N SER A 31 -22.21 -2.88 7.81
CA SER A 31 -21.65 -3.77 6.80
C SER A 31 -20.64 -3.07 5.90
N ALA A 32 -20.85 -1.80 5.53
CA ALA A 32 -19.91 -1.04 4.72
C ALA A 32 -18.57 -0.83 5.45
N ILE A 33 -18.61 -0.52 6.75
CA ILE A 33 -17.40 -0.40 7.58
C ILE A 33 -16.65 -1.73 7.65
N VAL A 34 -17.36 -2.84 7.89
CA VAL A 34 -16.76 -4.18 7.97
C VAL A 34 -16.17 -4.60 6.62
N THR A 35 -16.89 -4.40 5.52
CA THR A 35 -16.40 -4.73 4.17
C THR A 35 -15.17 -3.90 3.81
N ARG A 36 -15.12 -2.61 4.17
CA ARG A 36 -13.93 -1.76 3.96
C ARG A 36 -12.73 -2.30 4.74
N GLY A 37 -12.93 -2.68 6.01
CA GLY A 37 -11.88 -3.31 6.82
C GLY A 37 -11.37 -4.61 6.21
N LEU A 38 -12.26 -5.48 5.72
CA LEU A 38 -11.88 -6.71 5.03
C LEU A 38 -11.08 -6.44 3.76
N GLN A 39 -11.50 -5.46 2.95
CA GLN A 39 -10.75 -5.09 1.74
C GLN A 39 -9.35 -4.58 2.08
N HIS A 40 -9.20 -3.76 3.12
CA HIS A 40 -7.90 -3.26 3.55
C HIS A 40 -6.96 -4.39 3.97
N GLU A 41 -7.46 -5.40 4.67
CA GLU A 41 -6.68 -6.58 5.06
C GLU A 41 -6.25 -7.41 3.85
N LEU A 42 -7.17 -7.64 2.90
CA LEU A 42 -6.86 -8.34 1.65
C LEU A 42 -5.79 -7.60 0.83
N ASP A 43 -5.93 -6.28 0.71
CA ASP A 43 -4.94 -5.47 0.00
C ASP A 43 -3.59 -5.46 0.72
N ALA A 44 -3.57 -5.39 2.06
CA ALA A 44 -2.34 -5.44 2.85
C ALA A 44 -1.62 -6.77 2.66
N ARG A 45 -2.37 -7.88 2.64
CA ARG A 45 -1.84 -9.21 2.38
C ARG A 45 -1.30 -9.35 0.95
N ALA A 46 -2.04 -8.85 -0.04
CA ALA A 46 -1.58 -8.84 -1.43
C ALA A 46 -0.30 -8.01 -1.61
N ARG A 47 -0.18 -6.86 -0.93
CA ARG A 47 1.06 -6.06 -0.92
C ARG A 47 2.23 -6.81 -0.28
N LEU A 48 1.98 -7.53 0.81
CA LEU A 48 3.00 -8.34 1.48
C LEU A 48 3.46 -9.49 0.58
N GLU A 49 2.53 -10.22 -0.03
CA GLU A 49 2.84 -11.30 -0.97
C GLU A 49 3.63 -10.77 -2.18
N ALA A 50 3.20 -9.67 -2.78
CA ALA A 50 3.93 -9.04 -3.88
C ALA A 50 5.33 -8.55 -3.47
N ALA A 51 5.50 -8.05 -2.24
CA ALA A 51 6.81 -7.69 -1.72
C ALA A 51 7.71 -8.93 -1.54
N LEU A 52 7.18 -10.03 -1.02
CA LEU A 52 7.92 -11.28 -0.87
C LEU A 52 8.31 -11.87 -2.24
N GLU A 53 7.45 -11.78 -3.24
CA GLU A 53 7.76 -12.20 -4.61
C GLU A 53 8.84 -11.31 -5.26
N LEU A 54 8.74 -9.99 -5.10
CA LEU A 54 9.65 -9.03 -5.72
C LEU A 54 11.06 -9.09 -5.13
N TYR A 55 11.15 -9.25 -3.81
CA TYR A 55 12.42 -9.19 -3.08
C TYR A 55 12.98 -10.57 -2.73
N GLY A 56 12.19 -11.63 -2.86
CA GLY A 56 12.64 -13.01 -2.67
C GLY A 56 13.35 -13.26 -1.33
N PRO A 57 14.29 -14.23 -1.26
CA PRO A 57 15.07 -14.52 -0.07
C PRO A 57 16.13 -13.45 0.26
N ASP A 58 16.48 -12.60 -0.72
CA ASP A 58 17.47 -11.53 -0.55
C ASP A 58 16.91 -10.37 0.29
N GLY A 59 15.58 -10.30 0.43
CA GLY A 59 14.90 -9.38 1.32
C GLY A 59 14.93 -7.93 0.85
N TRP A 60 14.48 -7.03 1.71
CA TRP A 60 14.39 -5.62 1.37
C TRP A 60 15.80 -5.01 1.22
N PRO A 61 16.09 -4.24 0.15
CA PRO A 61 17.42 -3.65 -0.04
C PRO A 61 17.80 -2.80 1.16
N THR A 62 19.02 -3.02 1.66
CA THR A 62 19.57 -2.33 2.82
C THR A 62 19.62 -0.81 2.62
N PRO A 63 19.70 -0.01 3.70
CA PRO A 63 19.84 1.44 3.58
C PRO A 63 21.04 1.89 2.71
N GLU A 64 22.10 1.08 2.62
CA GLU A 64 23.27 1.35 1.79
C GLU A 64 23.03 1.05 0.31
N GLU A 65 22.38 -0.07 0.00
CA GLU A 65 21.99 -0.42 -1.37
C GLU A 65 20.99 0.59 -1.94
N ARG A 66 20.02 1.03 -1.14
CA ARG A 66 19.10 2.11 -1.54
C ARG A 66 19.85 3.39 -1.86
N ARG A 67 20.84 3.79 -1.04
CA ARG A 67 21.66 4.98 -1.31
C ARG A 67 22.45 4.86 -2.62
N LYS A 68 23.00 3.68 -2.94
CA LYS A 68 23.70 3.41 -4.21
C LYS A 68 22.78 3.51 -5.43
N VAL A 69 21.56 2.98 -5.34
CA VAL A 69 20.55 3.10 -6.41
C VAL A 69 20.11 4.55 -6.60
N ILE A 70 19.85 5.28 -5.52
CA ILE A 70 19.48 6.70 -5.61
C ILE A 70 20.62 7.52 -6.24
N ALA A 71 21.87 7.24 -5.86
CA ALA A 71 23.05 7.88 -6.44
C ALA A 71 23.19 7.58 -7.94
N SER A 72 22.93 6.35 -8.39
CA SER A 72 23.01 6.01 -9.81
C SER A 72 21.97 6.73 -10.66
N TRP A 73 20.77 7.00 -10.11
CA TRP A 73 19.73 7.78 -10.79
C TRP A 73 19.98 9.28 -10.81
N THR A 74 20.62 9.82 -9.76
CA THR A 74 20.92 11.26 -9.64
C THR A 74 22.19 11.68 -10.37
N THR A 75 23.13 10.75 -10.61
CA THR A 75 24.40 11.01 -11.31
C THR A 75 24.21 11.26 -12.83
N GLN A 76 23.00 11.07 -13.38
CA GLN A 76 22.71 11.30 -14.80
C GLN A 76 22.57 12.78 -15.21
N LYS A 77 22.71 13.75 -14.30
CA LYS A 77 22.59 15.19 -14.63
C LYS A 77 23.91 15.95 -14.60
N THR A 78 24.74 15.73 -15.60
CA THR A 78 25.58 16.77 -16.24
C THR A 78 26.09 16.25 -17.57
N LYS A 79 25.22 16.22 -18.60
CA LYS A 79 25.74 16.17 -19.98
C LYS A 79 26.49 17.49 -20.22
N PRO A 80 27.79 17.47 -20.59
CA PRO A 80 28.51 18.69 -20.87
C PRO A 80 27.85 19.39 -22.05
N ARG A 81 27.41 20.64 -21.82
CA ARG A 81 26.86 21.50 -22.87
C ARG A 81 28.02 21.84 -23.80
N VAL A 82 28.15 21.11 -24.91
CA VAL A 82 29.14 21.37 -25.95
C VAL A 82 28.91 22.81 -26.44
N LYS A 83 29.80 23.72 -26.07
CA LYS A 83 29.83 25.06 -26.65
C LYS A 83 30.27 24.89 -28.10
N ARG A 84 29.34 25.11 -29.05
CA ARG A 84 29.71 25.27 -30.47
C ARG A 84 30.56 26.53 -30.56
N THR A 85 31.86 26.36 -30.79
CA THR A 85 32.75 27.41 -31.27
C THR A 85 32.25 27.83 -32.65
N ALA A 86 31.80 29.08 -32.77
CA ALA A 86 31.55 29.69 -34.06
C ALA A 86 32.89 30.03 -34.72
N ALA A 87 32.98 29.73 -36.02
CA ALA A 87 34.08 30.08 -36.90
C ALA A 87 34.09 31.57 -37.24
#